data_AF-A0A1V5CXC4-F1
#
_entry.id   AF-A0A1V5CXC4-F1
#
_cell.length_a   1.000
_cell.length_b   1.000
_cell.length_c   1.000
_cell.angle_alpha   90.00
_cell.angle_beta   90.00
_cell.angle_gamma   90.00
#
_symmetry.space_group_name_H-M   'P 1'
#
loop_
_entity.id
_entity.type
_entity.pdbx_description
1 polymer ?
#
loop_
_entity_poly.entity_id
_entity_poly.type
_entity_poly.pdbx_seq_one_letter_code
_entity_poly.pdbx_strand_id
1 'polypeptide(L)' 'MKKLSKSKGPVTVVISMQGFSVHDRVGGPMYDPDADAGFIDAISAFPDKLKVVKVDAHILDEKFIDAVMDAFLENVAQAG' A
#
# COMPACT_ATOMS: atom_id res chain seq x y z
N MET A 1 -5.54 -11.11 1.30
CA MET A 1 -6.75 -10.82 2.12
C MET A 1 -7.01 -11.78 3.28
N LYS A 2 -7.07 -13.11 3.08
CA LYS A 2 -7.41 -14.11 4.14
C LYS A 2 -6.55 -14.06 5.42
N LYS A 3 -5.30 -13.58 5.33
CA LYS A 3 -4.42 -13.37 6.49
C LYS A 3 -4.76 -12.08 7.24
N LEU A 4 -4.85 -10.95 6.52
CA LEU A 4 -5.11 -9.62 7.09
C LEU A 4 -6.46 -9.54 7.79
N SER A 5 -7.50 -10.18 7.24
CA SER A 5 -8.85 -10.20 7.82
C SER A 5 -8.97 -10.94 9.16
N LYS A 6 -7.90 -11.61 9.62
CA LYS A 6 -7.83 -12.32 10.90
C LYS A 6 -7.00 -11.58 11.95
N SER A 7 -6.46 -10.41 11.61
CA SER A 7 -5.71 -9.61 12.58
C SER A 7 -6.60 -9.20 13.75
N LYS A 8 -6.03 -9.21 14.95
CA LYS A 8 -6.69 -8.73 16.18
C LYS A 8 -6.30 -7.30 16.55
N GLY A 9 -5.25 -6.76 15.91
CA GLY A 9 -4.79 -5.39 16.08
C GLY A 9 -5.03 -4.55 14.82
N PRO A 10 -4.76 -3.24 14.90
CA PRO A 10 -4.93 -2.33 13.77
C PRO A 10 -4.10 -2.79 12.56
N VAL A 11 -4.67 -2.65 11.37
CA VAL A 11 -4.01 -2.98 10.11
C VAL A 11 -4.23 -1.85 9.12
N THR A 12 -3.12 -1.36 8.58
CA THR A 12 -3.09 -0.37 7.50
C THR A 12 -2.30 -0.93 6.33
N VAL A 13 -2.84 -0.81 5.11
CA VAL A 13 -2.13 -1.10 3.86
C VAL A 13 -1.85 0.22 3.17
N VAL A 14 -0.57 0.49 2.91
CA VAL A 14 -0.10 1.66 2.16
C VAL A 14 0.30 1.18 0.76
N ILE A 15 -0.25 1.80 -0.28
CA ILE A 15 -0.09 1.38 -1.68
C ILE A 15 0.56 2.52 -2.46
N SER A 16 1.69 2.24 -3.11
CA SER A 16 2.32 3.14 -4.08
C SER A 16 1.57 3.05 -5.41
N MET A 17 1.19 4.20 -5.97
CA MET A 17 0.42 4.26 -7.22
C MET A 17 1.28 4.37 -8.48
N GLN A 18 2.60 4.55 -8.34
CA GLN A 18 3.53 4.71 -9.46
C GLN A 18 4.55 3.56 -9.55
N GLY A 19 4.20 2.40 -8.98
CA GLY A 19 4.95 1.15 -9.07
C GLY A 19 5.42 0.60 -7.72
N PHE A 20 5.71 -0.70 -7.71
CA PHE A 20 5.90 -1.53 -6.50
C PHE A 20 7.33 -2.03 -6.31
N SER A 21 8.24 -1.76 -7.25
CA SER A 21 9.63 -2.20 -7.16
C SER A 21 10.55 -1.25 -7.92
N VAL A 22 11.87 -1.34 -7.66
CA VAL A 22 12.90 -0.55 -8.36
C VAL A 22 12.77 -0.58 -9.90
N HIS A 23 12.27 -1.68 -10.45
CA HIS A 23 12.14 -1.92 -11.89
C HIS A 23 10.75 -1.60 -12.46
N ASP A 24 9.78 -1.38 -11.59
CA ASP A 24 8.39 -1.14 -11.92
C ASP A 24 8.12 0.36 -11.82
N ARG A 25 8.41 1.05 -12.92
CA ARG A 25 8.29 2.50 -13.09
C ARG A 25 8.26 2.81 -14.57
N VAL A 26 7.72 3.95 -14.97
CA VAL A 26 7.61 4.34 -16.39
C VAL A 26 8.92 4.11 -17.16
N GLY A 27 8.87 3.28 -18.20
CA GLY A 27 10.02 2.92 -19.04
C GLY A 27 10.95 1.84 -18.48
N GLY A 28 10.65 1.30 -17.30
CA GLY A 28 11.36 0.18 -16.67
C GLY A 28 10.98 -1.18 -17.26
N PRO A 29 11.82 -2.22 -17.04
CA PRO A 29 11.62 -3.54 -17.64
C PRO A 29 10.42 -4.32 -17.05
N MET A 30 9.87 -3.86 -15.93
CA MET A 30 8.69 -4.45 -15.29
C MET A 30 7.49 -3.50 -15.27
N TYR A 31 7.54 -2.39 -16.01
CA TYR A 31 6.45 -1.42 -16.05
C TYR A 31 5.21 -2.02 -16.73
N ASP A 32 4.18 -2.28 -15.95
CA ASP A 32 2.90 -2.81 -16.41
C ASP A 32 1.75 -2.10 -15.67
N PRO A 33 1.26 -0.98 -16.21
CA PRO A 33 0.22 -0.19 -15.54
C PRO A 33 -1.12 -0.93 -15.42
N ASP A 34 -1.38 -1.93 -16.27
CA ASP A 34 -2.62 -2.72 -16.21
C ASP A 34 -2.54 -3.76 -15.08
N ALA A 35 -1.39 -4.41 -14.91
CA ALA A 35 -1.14 -5.29 -13.78
C ALA A 35 -1.22 -4.53 -12.44
N ASP A 36 -0.63 -3.33 -12.39
CA ASP A 36 -0.66 -2.47 -11.21
C ASP A 36 -2.08 -2.07 -10.85
N ALA A 37 -2.86 -1.61 -11.83
CA ALA A 37 -4.27 -1.26 -11.64
C ALA A 37 -5.08 -2.45 -11.11
N GLY A 38 -4.88 -3.64 -11.68
CA GLY A 38 -5.54 -4.86 -11.23
C GLY A 38 -5.25 -5.19 -9.75
N PHE A 39 -4.01 -4.99 -9.31
CA PHE A 39 -3.63 -5.17 -7.90
C PHE A 39 -4.25 -4.10 -7.00
N ILE A 40 -4.20 -2.83 -7.40
CA ILE A 40 -4.75 -1.70 -6.65
C ILE A 40 -6.26 -1.88 -6.45
N ASP A 41 -6.99 -2.26 -7.50
CA ASP A 41 -8.43 -2.48 -7.46
C ASP A 41 -8.79 -3.66 -6.57
N ALA A 42 -8.05 -4.78 -6.70
CA ALA A 42 -8.24 -5.95 -5.87
C ALA A 42 -8.01 -5.66 -4.37
N ILE A 43 -7.08 -4.78 -4.01
CA ILE A 43 -6.89 -4.37 -2.61
C ILE A 43 -7.96 -3.38 -2.16
N SER A 44 -8.33 -2.44 -3.02
CA SER A 44 -9.28 -1.36 -2.69
C SER A 44 -10.70 -1.87 -2.46
N ALA A 45 -11.06 -3.02 -3.02
CA ALA A 45 -12.38 -3.64 -2.88
C ALA A 45 -12.71 -4.17 -1.47
N PHE A 46 -11.87 -3.95 -0.46
CA PHE A 46 -12.06 -4.47 0.91
C PHE A 46 -12.17 -3.36 1.99
N PRO A 47 -13.18 -2.48 1.93
CA PRO A 47 -13.27 -1.31 2.79
C PRO A 47 -13.61 -1.63 4.26
N ASP A 48 -14.33 -2.72 4.55
CA ASP A 48 -14.98 -2.88 5.86
C ASP A 48 -14.06 -3.38 6.98
N LYS A 49 -12.79 -3.71 6.69
CA LYS A 49 -11.87 -4.30 7.68
C LYS A 49 -10.45 -3.74 7.69
N LEU A 50 -10.07 -2.91 6.73
CA LEU A 50 -8.69 -2.45 6.60
C LEU A 50 -8.64 -0.98 6.23
N LYS A 51 -7.77 -0.23 6.90
CA LYS A 51 -7.38 1.09 6.42
C LYS A 51 -6.50 0.92 5.19
N VAL A 52 -6.91 1.50 4.06
CA VAL A 52 -6.12 1.50 2.81
C VAL A 52 -5.73 2.93 2.49
N VAL A 53 -4.42 3.20 2.40
CA VAL A 53 -3.86 4.50 2.05
C VAL A 53 -3.20 4.40 0.68
N LYS A 54 -3.73 5.14 -0.30
CA LYS A 54 -3.14 5.23 -1.63
C LYS A 54 -2.24 6.45 -1.70
N VAL A 55 -1.00 6.27 -2.13
CA VAL A 55 -0.01 7.33 -2.23
C VAL A 55 0.40 7.48 -3.68
N ASP A 56 0.16 8.65 -4.24
CA ASP A 56 0.64 9.03 -5.57
C ASP A 56 2.16 9.26 -5.54
N ALA A 57 2.90 8.15 -5.56
CA ALA A 57 4.35 8.03 -5.46
C ALA A 57 4.79 6.62 -5.90
N HIS A 58 6.05 6.48 -6.29
CA HIS A 58 6.73 5.20 -6.45
C HIS A 58 7.22 4.69 -5.09
N ILE A 59 7.41 3.38 -4.93
CA ILE A 59 7.78 2.75 -3.64
C ILE A 59 9.08 3.30 -3.01
N LEU A 60 9.96 3.88 -3.82
CA LEU A 60 11.25 4.45 -3.38
C LEU A 60 11.20 5.95 -3.07
N ASP A 61 10.08 6.62 -3.33
CA ASP A 61 9.98 8.06 -3.10
C ASP A 61 9.83 8.35 -1.61
N GLU A 62 10.46 9.43 -1.13
CA GLU A 62 10.36 9.87 0.27
C GLU A 62 8.90 10.01 0.73
N LYS A 63 8.04 10.53 -0.14
CA LYS A 63 6.59 10.64 0.10
C LYS A 63 5.92 9.30 0.44
N PHE A 64 6.34 8.21 -0.19
CA PHE A 64 5.82 6.88 0.15
C PHE A 64 6.38 6.39 1.48
N ILE A 65 7.69 6.59 1.71
CA ILE A 65 8.37 6.22 2.96
C ILE A 65 7.72 6.92 4.16
N ASP A 66 7.48 8.22 4.06
CA ASP A 66 6.82 9.02 5.09
C ASP A 66 5.43 8.47 5.41
N ALA A 67 4.62 8.18 4.38
CA ALA A 67 3.28 7.63 4.56
C ALA A 67 3.29 6.25 5.26
N VAL A 68 4.31 5.42 5.01
CA VAL A 68 4.50 4.14 5.71
C VAL A 68 4.87 4.36 7.17
N MET A 69 5.77 5.31 7.45
CA MET A 69 6.16 5.64 8.83
C MET A 69 5.00 6.20 9.64
N ASP A 70 4.21 7.10 9.05
CA ASP A 70 3.01 7.66 9.68
C ASP A 70 1.99 6.56 10.00
N ALA A 71 1.70 5.68 9.02
CA ALA A 71 0.79 4.56 9.21
C ALA A 71 1.29 3.58 10.30
N PHE A 72 2.61 3.38 10.40
CA PHE A 72 3.20 2.56 11.44
C PHE A 72 3.03 3.18 12.83
N LEU A 73 3.38 4.46 12.99
CA LEU A 73 3.24 5.17 14.28
C LEU A 73 1.79 5.21 14.75
N GLU A 74 0.86 5.45 13.83
CA GLU A 74 -0.58 5.41 14.12
C GLU A 74 -1.04 4.03 14.60
N ASN A 75 -0.63 2.95 13.90
CA ASN A 75 -0.96 1.59 14.31
C ASN A 75 -0.38 1.23 15.68
N VAL A 76 0.85 1.66 15.98
CA VAL A 76 1.48 1.44 17.30
C VAL A 76 0.71 2.18 18.39
N ALA A 77 0.29 3.42 18.16
CA ALA A 77 -0.47 4.21 19.12
C ALA A 77 -1.86 3.61 19.42
N GLN A 78 -2.48 2.95 18.44
CA GLN A 78 -3.79 2.29 18.59
C GLN A 78 -3.71 0.89 19.22
N ALA A 79 -2.52 0.31 19.33
CA ALA A 79 -2.33 -1.05 19.85
C ALA A 79 -2.23 -1.12 21.39
N GLY A 80 -2.33 0.02 22.09
CA GLY A 80 -2.43 0.12 23.55
C GLY A 80 -3.87 0.16 24.04
#